data_AF-A0A834A2X6-F1
#
_entry.id   AF-A0A834A2X6-F1
#
_cell.length_a   1.000
_cell.length_b   1.000
_cell.length_c   1.000
_cell.angle_alpha   90.00
_cell.angle_beta   90.00
_cell.angle_gamma   90.00
#
_symmetry.space_group_name_H-M   'P 1'
#
loop_
_entity.id
_entity.type
_entity.pdbx_description
1 polymer ?
#
loop_
_entity_poly.entity_id
_entity_poly.type
_entity_poly.pdbx_seq_one_letter_code
_entity_poly.pdbx_strand_id
1 'polypeptide(L)'
;MKPLMYSQLDAKTRNIGWRREGSEIRYYKNNTDDGQQPFYCLTWTIQFPHDQDTCFFAHFYPYTYTDLQYYLLSVANNPLQSQFCKLRTLCRSLAGNTVYLLTITNPSRTPQEAAAKKAVVLSARAHPGESNGSWVMKGFLDFILSNSPDAELLRDIFVFKVVPMLNPDGVIVGNYRCSLAGRDLNRHYKTILKESFPCIWYTKNMIKRLLEEREVLLYCDFHGHSRKNNIFLYGCNNSDRKYWLHERVFPLMLSKNAPEKFSFHSCNFKVQKSKEGTGRVVMWRMGILNSYTMESTFGGSTLGNKRDTHFTTEDLKSLGYHVCDTLLDFCDPDRAKFMQCLAELKELLQQEIHKKFNELGQDMDLGESWNDISLSDIESSTSGSDSSLSDGLPAHLLNIADELNQKKKMDKKKKKKPPQTRKQRNEQYQKNNLVRELKSTEDALERAGFASTVQKRSTFPKNADHTSSSTIQNEKPRPSESRLRGRDKGLSLDASEATALVLTKNKEKVQREKPRHTAACSPKTSTDTGREPAPDATPRWLQNRLLAPRRRRATMVVYPSLHVYTYP
;
A
#
# COMPACT_ATOMS: atom_id res chain seq x y z
N MET A 1 -3.76 20.20 14.60
CA MET A 1 -2.81 19.06 14.77
C MET A 1 -1.70 19.51 15.71
N LYS A 2 -1.14 18.63 16.57
CA LYS A 2 0.09 18.95 17.33
C LYS A 2 1.32 18.67 16.42
N PRO A 3 2.21 19.65 16.18
CA PRO A 3 3.39 19.48 15.32
C PRO A 3 4.40 18.54 15.98
N LEU A 4 5.43 18.14 15.24
CA LEU A 4 6.53 17.36 15.78
C LEU A 4 7.77 18.22 16.04
N MET A 5 8.46 17.92 17.14
CA MET A 5 9.82 18.37 17.43
C MET A 5 10.76 17.16 17.52
N TYR A 6 12.00 17.35 17.08
CA TYR A 6 13.13 16.44 17.32
C TYR A 6 14.29 17.23 17.90
N SER A 7 14.80 16.81 19.06
CA SER A 7 15.96 17.40 19.74
C SER A 7 17.16 16.49 19.51
N GLN A 8 18.30 17.04 19.04
CA GLN A 8 19.50 16.23 18.86
C GLN A 8 20.04 15.71 20.19
N LEU A 9 19.98 16.51 21.25
CA LEU A 9 20.48 16.11 22.56
C LEU A 9 19.60 15.03 23.20
N ASP A 10 18.27 15.15 23.16
CA ASP A 10 17.36 14.10 23.62
C ASP A 10 17.52 12.79 22.82
N ALA A 11 17.74 12.88 21.50
CA ALA A 11 17.98 11.70 20.67
C ALA A 11 19.30 10.99 21.05
N LYS A 12 20.38 11.75 21.28
CA LYS A 12 21.70 11.20 21.66
C LYS A 12 21.74 10.66 23.10
N THR A 13 21.09 11.32 24.05
CA THR A 13 21.23 11.02 25.49
C THR A 13 20.09 10.20 26.08
N ARG A 14 18.90 10.22 25.47
CA ARG A 14 17.68 9.55 25.98
C ARG A 14 17.02 8.64 24.93
N ASN A 15 17.56 8.53 23.72
CA ASN A 15 16.99 7.81 22.58
C ASN A 15 15.55 8.26 22.21
N ILE A 16 15.23 9.54 22.43
CA ILE A 16 13.90 10.10 22.12
C ILE A 16 13.92 10.69 20.70
N GLY A 17 13.14 10.08 19.80
CA GLY A 17 12.95 10.57 18.43
C GLY A 17 11.92 11.69 18.31
N TRP A 18 11.31 11.81 17.12
CA TRP A 18 10.25 12.77 16.83
C TRP A 18 9.05 12.61 17.77
N ARG A 19 8.72 13.66 18.54
CA ARG A 19 7.58 13.69 19.48
C ARG A 19 6.65 14.86 19.17
N ARG A 20 5.35 14.71 19.45
CA ARG A 20 4.37 15.78 19.20
C ARG A 20 4.45 16.83 20.29
N GLU A 21 4.88 18.05 19.95
CA GLU A 21 5.27 19.07 20.93
C GLU A 21 4.63 20.45 20.70
N GLY A 22 4.76 21.36 21.68
CA GLY A 22 4.18 22.70 21.68
C GLY A 22 2.81 22.84 22.35
N SER A 23 2.45 24.07 22.66
CA SER A 23 1.23 24.52 23.35
C SER A 23 0.54 25.66 22.58
N GLU A 24 -0.61 26.12 23.07
CA GLU A 24 -1.34 27.30 22.54
C GLU A 24 -1.66 27.25 21.04
N ILE A 25 -1.85 26.04 20.51
CA ILE A 25 -1.97 25.79 19.08
C ILE A 25 -3.28 26.37 18.54
N ARG A 26 -3.18 27.34 17.63
CA ARG A 26 -4.35 27.98 16.97
C ARG A 26 -4.22 27.87 15.46
N TYR A 27 -5.32 27.48 14.82
CA TYR A 27 -5.51 27.57 13.38
C TYR A 27 -6.56 28.64 13.13
N TYR A 28 -6.22 29.68 12.38
CA TYR A 28 -7.14 30.78 12.09
C TYR A 28 -6.93 31.33 10.68
N LYS A 29 -7.89 32.11 10.22
CA LYS A 29 -7.82 32.87 8.98
C LYS A 29 -7.35 34.28 9.32
N ASN A 30 -6.31 34.78 8.67
CA ASN A 30 -5.86 36.15 8.89
C ASN A 30 -6.85 37.14 8.26
N ASN A 31 -7.21 38.19 8.99
CA ASN A 31 -7.99 39.29 8.46
C ASN A 31 -7.02 40.41 8.05
N THR A 32 -6.73 40.48 6.76
CA THR A 32 -6.10 41.64 6.13
C THR A 32 -7.20 42.54 5.60
N ASP A 33 -7.47 43.66 6.29
CA ASP A 33 -8.58 44.56 5.94
C ASP A 33 -8.37 45.26 4.58
N ASP A 34 -7.14 45.25 4.05
CA ASP A 34 -6.71 45.79 2.75
C ASP A 34 -7.27 45.05 1.51
N GLY A 35 -8.32 44.23 1.66
CA GLY A 35 -8.97 43.50 0.55
C GLY A 35 -8.14 42.38 -0.10
N GLN A 36 -6.95 42.06 0.43
CA GLN A 36 -6.12 40.95 -0.05
C GLN A 36 -6.76 39.58 0.22
N GLN A 37 -6.32 38.54 -0.50
CA GLN A 37 -6.80 37.19 -0.18
C GLN A 37 -6.30 36.74 1.20
N PRO A 38 -7.21 36.38 2.11
CA PRO A 38 -6.87 36.10 3.51
C PRO A 38 -6.16 34.75 3.67
N PHE A 39 -4.95 34.78 4.22
CA PHE A 39 -4.13 33.60 4.48
C PHE A 39 -4.66 32.74 5.62
N TYR A 40 -4.34 31.45 5.61
CA TYR A 40 -4.56 30.55 6.75
C TYR A 40 -3.27 30.46 7.59
N CYS A 41 -3.38 30.77 8.88
CA CYS A 41 -2.28 30.83 9.83
C CYS A 41 -2.34 29.66 10.83
N LEU A 42 -1.15 29.20 11.21
CA LEU A 42 -0.92 28.27 12.31
C LEU A 42 0.08 28.91 13.28
N THR A 43 -0.33 29.11 14.53
CA THR A 43 0.55 29.57 15.60
C THR A 43 0.62 28.51 16.70
N TRP A 44 1.78 28.39 17.33
CA TRP A 44 2.00 27.59 18.53
C TRP A 44 3.07 28.25 19.41
N THR A 45 3.08 27.91 20.69
CA THR A 45 4.17 28.22 21.63
C THR A 45 5.01 26.96 21.85
N ILE A 46 6.32 27.08 22.05
CA ILE A 46 7.15 25.94 22.48
C ILE A 46 8.29 26.40 23.38
N GLN A 47 8.63 25.56 24.36
CA GLN A 47 9.81 25.68 25.20
C GLN A 47 10.85 24.65 24.72
N PHE A 48 12.07 25.10 24.43
CA PHE A 48 13.16 24.20 24.08
C PHE A 48 13.60 23.37 25.31
N PRO A 49 13.94 22.08 25.15
CA PRO A 49 14.21 21.19 26.27
C PRO A 49 15.59 21.38 26.91
N HIS A 50 16.55 21.98 26.19
CA HIS A 50 17.94 22.15 26.58
C HIS A 50 18.53 23.42 25.97
N ASP A 51 19.50 24.03 26.65
CA ASP A 51 20.35 25.08 26.06
C ASP A 51 21.31 24.51 25.01
N GLN A 52 21.64 25.30 23.99
CA GLN A 52 22.59 24.97 22.90
C GLN A 52 22.26 23.70 22.08
N ASP A 53 21.03 23.18 22.16
CA ASP A 53 20.58 22.04 21.35
C ASP A 53 20.09 22.46 19.95
N THR A 54 20.24 21.56 18.98
CA THR A 54 19.67 21.73 17.63
C THR A 54 18.32 21.01 17.54
N CYS A 55 17.24 21.79 17.65
CA CYS A 55 15.87 21.30 17.50
C CYS A 55 15.33 21.48 16.07
N PHE A 56 14.68 20.45 15.54
CA PHE A 56 14.01 20.43 14.23
C PHE A 56 12.50 20.35 14.42
N PHE A 57 11.74 20.93 13.49
CA PHE A 57 10.28 20.93 13.47
C PHE A 57 9.74 20.26 12.21
N ALA A 58 8.60 19.56 12.32
CA ALA A 58 7.93 18.95 11.18
C ALA A 58 6.40 18.98 11.31
N HIS A 59 5.72 19.16 10.18
CA HIS A 59 4.27 19.05 10.06
C HIS A 59 3.76 17.64 10.41
N PHE A 60 4.47 16.61 9.96
CA PHE A 60 4.20 15.20 10.25
C PHE A 60 5.50 14.39 10.18
N TYR A 61 5.48 13.14 10.68
CA TYR A 61 6.66 12.28 10.83
C TYR A 61 7.45 12.19 9.52
N PRO A 62 8.66 12.77 9.44
CA PRO A 62 9.42 12.78 8.20
C PRO A 62 9.71 11.37 7.71
N TYR A 63 9.78 11.24 6.40
CA TYR A 63 10.28 10.06 5.72
C TYR A 63 10.95 10.56 4.45
N THR A 64 12.28 10.60 4.46
CA THR A 64 13.10 11.18 3.39
C THR A 64 13.30 10.18 2.25
N TYR A 65 13.85 10.65 1.14
CA TYR A 65 14.31 9.75 0.08
C TYR A 65 15.52 8.92 0.54
N THR A 66 16.38 9.47 1.41
CA THR A 66 17.52 8.75 2.00
C THR A 66 17.08 7.57 2.88
N ASP A 67 16.04 7.74 3.69
CA ASP A 67 15.45 6.65 4.50
C ASP A 67 14.98 5.50 3.62
N LEU A 68 14.33 5.84 2.49
CA LEU A 68 13.94 4.85 1.49
C LEU A 68 15.17 4.14 0.89
N GLN A 69 16.21 4.89 0.51
CA GLN A 69 17.40 4.32 -0.11
C GLN A 69 18.14 3.36 0.83
N TYR A 70 18.30 3.70 2.12
CA TYR A 70 18.88 2.77 3.10
C TYR A 70 18.02 1.52 3.29
N TYR A 71 16.70 1.66 3.37
CA TYR A 71 15.77 0.53 3.50
C TYR A 71 15.82 -0.39 2.27
N LEU A 72 15.85 0.17 1.05
CA LEU A 72 15.94 -0.62 -0.18
C LEU A 72 17.32 -1.26 -0.37
N LEU A 73 18.39 -0.63 0.13
CA LEU A 73 19.74 -1.20 0.12
C LEU A 73 19.86 -2.39 1.09
N SER A 74 19.29 -2.31 2.30
CA SER A 74 19.32 -3.45 3.23
C SER A 74 18.51 -4.64 2.71
N VAL A 75 17.35 -4.41 2.10
CA VAL A 75 16.55 -5.45 1.43
C VAL A 75 17.29 -6.05 0.23
N ALA A 76 18.02 -5.25 -0.56
CA ALA A 76 18.79 -5.74 -1.70
C ALA A 76 20.03 -6.56 -1.28
N ASN A 77 20.67 -6.20 -0.16
CA ASN A 77 21.84 -6.88 0.36
C ASN A 77 21.51 -8.11 1.24
N ASN A 78 20.25 -8.29 1.64
CA ASN A 78 19.81 -9.43 2.44
C ASN A 78 19.72 -10.71 1.56
N PRO A 79 20.47 -11.79 1.86
CA PRO A 79 20.54 -12.98 1.01
C PRO A 79 19.29 -13.85 1.03
N LEU A 80 18.34 -13.63 1.94
CA LEU A 80 17.02 -14.27 1.94
C LEU A 80 16.03 -13.40 1.16
N GLN A 81 15.87 -12.13 1.55
CA GLN A 81 14.88 -11.23 0.93
C GLN A 81 15.17 -10.97 -0.54
N SER A 82 16.44 -10.86 -0.94
CA SER A 82 16.83 -10.68 -2.35
C SER A 82 16.46 -11.86 -3.26
N GLN A 83 16.07 -13.03 -2.73
CA GLN A 83 15.59 -14.16 -3.53
C GLN A 83 14.20 -13.86 -4.11
N PHE A 84 13.26 -13.45 -3.26
CA PHE A 84 11.86 -13.17 -3.62
C PHE A 84 11.57 -11.67 -3.88
N CYS A 85 12.43 -10.76 -3.45
CA CYS A 85 12.34 -9.32 -3.73
C CYS A 85 13.41 -8.88 -4.73
N LYS A 86 12.98 -8.40 -5.92
CA LYS A 86 13.87 -7.85 -6.95
C LYS A 86 13.66 -6.35 -7.09
N LEU A 87 14.63 -5.58 -6.59
CA LEU A 87 14.71 -4.13 -6.76
C LEU A 87 15.15 -3.76 -8.18
N ARG A 88 14.50 -2.78 -8.80
CA ARG A 88 14.85 -2.23 -10.13
C ARG A 88 14.60 -0.73 -10.20
N THR A 89 15.29 -0.05 -11.11
CA THR A 89 14.91 1.30 -11.54
C THR A 89 13.68 1.24 -12.44
N LEU A 90 12.62 1.98 -12.10
CA LEU A 90 11.45 2.18 -12.94
C LEU A 90 11.74 3.23 -14.02
N CYS A 91 12.27 4.37 -13.59
CA CYS A 91 12.72 5.49 -14.41
C CYS A 91 13.63 6.42 -13.59
N ARG A 92 14.12 7.49 -14.22
CA ARG A 92 14.60 8.67 -13.49
C ARG A 92 13.49 9.70 -13.37
N SER A 93 13.53 10.51 -12.31
CA SER A 93 12.68 11.68 -12.10
C SER A 93 13.22 12.90 -12.87
N LEU A 94 12.67 14.09 -12.63
CA LEU A 94 13.06 15.33 -13.34
C LEU A 94 14.47 15.79 -12.93
N ALA A 95 14.82 15.68 -11.64
CA ALA A 95 16.18 15.93 -11.14
C ALA A 95 17.09 14.69 -11.21
N GLY A 96 16.73 13.66 -11.99
CA GLY A 96 17.57 12.48 -12.20
C GLY A 96 17.60 11.46 -11.06
N ASN A 97 16.85 11.66 -9.97
CA ASN A 97 16.72 10.68 -8.88
C ASN A 97 16.09 9.36 -9.35
N THR A 98 16.38 8.27 -8.65
CA THR A 98 15.89 6.93 -9.01
C THR A 98 14.47 6.73 -8.50
N VAL A 99 13.52 6.53 -9.41
CA VAL A 99 12.21 5.99 -9.03
C VAL A 99 12.34 4.48 -8.99
N TYR A 100 12.22 3.90 -7.80
CA TYR A 100 12.40 2.46 -7.59
C TYR A 100 11.09 1.68 -7.85
N LEU A 101 11.23 0.47 -8.40
CA LEU A 101 10.19 -0.55 -8.50
C LEU A 101 10.71 -1.82 -7.83
N LEU A 102 9.97 -2.32 -6.84
CA LEU A 102 10.19 -3.65 -6.29
C LEU A 102 9.24 -4.62 -6.99
N THR A 103 9.74 -5.82 -7.30
CA THR A 103 8.90 -6.98 -7.63
C THR A 103 9.06 -7.98 -6.50
N ILE A 104 7.98 -8.29 -5.78
CA ILE A 104 7.99 -9.20 -4.63
C ILE A 104 7.11 -10.40 -4.95
N THR A 105 7.70 -11.60 -5.01
CA THR A 105 7.02 -12.88 -5.23
C THR A 105 8.00 -14.03 -4.99
N ASN A 106 7.54 -15.14 -4.42
CA ASN A 106 8.35 -16.35 -4.33
C ASN A 106 8.56 -16.94 -5.74
N PRO A 107 9.69 -17.61 -6.04
CA PRO A 107 9.87 -18.33 -7.29
C PRO A 107 8.83 -19.45 -7.45
N SER A 108 8.16 -19.52 -8.60
CA SER A 108 7.32 -20.67 -8.99
C SER A 108 8.18 -21.85 -9.44
N ARG A 109 7.68 -23.07 -9.21
CA ARG A 109 8.28 -24.32 -9.68
C ARG A 109 7.99 -24.55 -11.17
N THR A 110 6.79 -24.18 -11.63
CA THR A 110 6.38 -24.30 -13.04
C THR A 110 6.05 -22.96 -13.72
N PRO A 111 6.16 -22.86 -15.05
CA PRO A 111 5.63 -21.72 -15.83
C PRO A 111 4.12 -21.50 -15.64
N GLN A 112 3.37 -22.58 -15.41
CA GLN A 112 1.93 -22.58 -15.17
C GLN A 112 1.58 -21.84 -13.88
N GLU A 113 2.21 -22.18 -12.75
CA GLU A 113 2.11 -21.41 -11.50
C GLU A 113 2.48 -19.94 -11.70
N ALA A 114 3.60 -19.69 -12.39
CA ALA A 114 4.12 -18.34 -12.65
C ALA A 114 3.15 -17.47 -13.48
N ALA A 115 2.29 -18.09 -14.28
CA ALA A 115 1.21 -17.45 -15.03
C ALA A 115 -0.08 -17.31 -14.19
N ALA A 116 -0.36 -18.26 -13.31
CA ALA A 116 -1.54 -18.26 -12.43
C ALA A 116 -1.49 -17.17 -11.34
N LYS A 117 -0.29 -16.83 -10.81
CA LYS A 117 -0.15 -15.77 -9.78
C LYS A 117 -0.79 -14.45 -10.22
N LYS A 118 -1.75 -13.93 -9.45
CA LYS A 118 -2.34 -12.60 -9.71
C LYS A 118 -1.35 -11.49 -9.38
N ALA A 119 -1.60 -10.27 -9.81
CA ALA A 119 -0.81 -9.11 -9.44
C ALA A 119 -1.52 -8.19 -8.44
N VAL A 120 -0.74 -7.57 -7.55
CA VAL A 120 -1.16 -6.44 -6.71
C VAL A 120 -0.18 -5.30 -6.95
N VAL A 121 -0.69 -4.08 -7.14
CA VAL A 121 0.13 -2.90 -7.43
C VAL A 121 -0.06 -1.85 -6.34
N LEU A 122 1.02 -1.40 -5.72
CA LEU A 122 1.00 -0.38 -4.67
C LEU A 122 1.96 0.77 -5.01
N SER A 123 1.54 1.99 -4.74
CA SER A 123 2.39 3.18 -4.86
C SER A 123 2.19 4.14 -3.69
N ALA A 124 3.14 5.06 -3.48
CA ALA A 124 3.04 6.09 -2.45
C ALA A 124 3.77 7.39 -2.87
N ARG A 125 3.50 8.49 -2.16
CA ARG A 125 4.16 9.81 -2.32
C ARG A 125 4.13 10.33 -3.77
N ALA A 126 2.95 10.33 -4.42
CA ALA A 126 2.75 11.15 -5.62
C ALA A 126 2.76 12.66 -5.26
N HIS A 127 2.21 13.00 -4.09
CA HIS A 127 2.45 14.29 -3.43
C HIS A 127 3.56 14.10 -2.38
N PRO A 128 4.59 14.97 -2.30
CA PRO A 128 5.75 14.67 -1.46
C PRO A 128 5.55 14.94 0.03
N GLY A 129 4.68 15.87 0.43
CA GLY A 129 4.41 16.18 1.84
C GLY A 129 3.63 15.11 2.61
N GLU A 130 3.03 14.15 1.91
CA GLU A 130 2.17 13.10 2.46
C GLU A 130 3.00 11.90 2.98
N SER A 131 3.96 12.19 3.88
CA SER A 131 4.92 11.20 4.43
C SER A 131 4.27 10.05 5.18
N ASN A 132 3.05 10.25 5.69
CA ASN A 132 2.20 9.19 6.23
C ASN A 132 2.07 7.99 5.27
N GLY A 133 1.98 8.23 3.95
CA GLY A 133 1.89 7.18 2.94
C GLY A 133 3.15 6.33 2.84
N SER A 134 4.33 6.91 3.15
CA SER A 134 5.59 6.15 3.25
C SER A 134 5.65 5.30 4.52
N TRP A 135 5.02 5.69 5.62
CA TRP A 135 4.94 4.87 6.82
C TRP A 135 4.00 3.67 6.64
N VAL A 136 2.87 3.84 5.97
CA VAL A 136 2.00 2.73 5.54
C VAL A 136 2.73 1.80 4.57
N MET A 137 3.42 2.38 3.56
CA MET A 137 4.24 1.63 2.62
C MET A 137 5.37 0.84 3.33
N LYS A 138 6.03 1.43 4.33
CA LYS A 138 7.07 0.73 5.10
C LYS A 138 6.47 -0.44 5.89
N GLY A 139 5.31 -0.29 6.52
CA GLY A 139 4.66 -1.39 7.24
C GLY A 139 4.24 -2.55 6.34
N PHE A 140 3.74 -2.23 5.14
CA PHE A 140 3.47 -3.22 4.10
C PHE A 140 4.75 -3.96 3.71
N LEU A 141 5.85 -3.24 3.46
CA LEU A 141 7.15 -3.83 3.08
C LEU A 141 7.76 -4.66 4.22
N ASP A 142 7.70 -4.16 5.46
CA ASP A 142 8.20 -4.85 6.66
C ASP A 142 7.51 -6.22 6.83
N PHE A 143 6.20 -6.30 6.58
CA PHE A 143 5.46 -7.57 6.65
C PHE A 143 5.70 -8.46 5.43
N ILE A 144 5.51 -7.96 4.20
CA ILE A 144 5.59 -8.81 2.99
C ILE A 144 7.01 -9.29 2.67
N LEU A 145 8.03 -8.72 3.33
CA LEU A 145 9.43 -9.17 3.28
C LEU A 145 9.86 -9.96 4.53
N SER A 146 8.94 -10.27 5.44
CA SER A 146 9.18 -11.09 6.63
C SER A 146 9.11 -12.60 6.34
N ASN A 147 9.53 -13.39 7.35
CA ASN A 147 9.39 -14.85 7.37
C ASN A 147 8.06 -15.30 8.01
N SER A 148 7.01 -14.46 7.98
CA SER A 148 5.67 -14.89 8.40
C SER A 148 5.10 -15.88 7.37
N PRO A 149 4.48 -17.00 7.78
CA PRO A 149 3.80 -17.92 6.86
C PRO A 149 2.74 -17.23 6.00
N ASP A 150 2.04 -16.24 6.56
CA ASP A 150 1.05 -15.42 5.84
C ASP A 150 1.68 -14.53 4.76
N ALA A 151 2.89 -14.02 5.03
CA ALA A 151 3.67 -13.28 4.04
C ALA A 151 4.23 -14.20 2.95
N GLU A 152 4.62 -15.43 3.29
CA GLU A 152 5.02 -16.47 2.33
C GLU A 152 3.86 -16.87 1.42
N LEU A 153 2.68 -17.15 2.00
CA LEU A 153 1.46 -17.46 1.26
C LEU A 153 1.06 -16.33 0.29
N LEU A 154 1.14 -15.06 0.72
CA LEU A 154 0.92 -13.92 -0.17
C LEU A 154 1.97 -13.85 -1.29
N ARG A 155 3.25 -14.13 -1.00
CA ARG A 155 4.31 -14.20 -2.03
C ARG A 155 4.14 -15.40 -2.97
N ASP A 156 3.43 -16.45 -2.56
CA ASP A 156 3.05 -17.60 -3.41
C ASP A 156 1.83 -17.33 -4.28
N ILE A 157 0.80 -16.64 -3.77
CA ILE A 157 -0.41 -16.30 -4.54
C ILE A 157 -0.15 -15.12 -5.52
N PHE A 158 0.69 -14.15 -5.14
CA PHE A 158 0.79 -12.87 -5.83
C PHE A 158 2.17 -12.52 -6.39
N VAL A 159 2.15 -11.66 -7.41
CA VAL A 159 3.28 -10.84 -7.87
C VAL A 159 3.01 -9.38 -7.50
N PHE A 160 3.62 -8.91 -6.42
CA PHE A 160 3.53 -7.52 -6.01
C PHE A 160 4.42 -6.63 -6.89
N LYS A 161 3.90 -5.46 -7.27
CA LYS A 161 4.65 -4.39 -7.93
C LYS A 161 4.54 -3.12 -7.10
N VAL A 162 5.64 -2.72 -6.48
CA VAL A 162 5.63 -1.66 -5.46
C VAL A 162 6.49 -0.49 -5.90
N VAL A 163 5.92 0.71 -5.93
CA VAL A 163 6.62 1.98 -6.23
C VAL A 163 6.58 2.87 -4.98
N PRO A 164 7.52 2.69 -4.02
CA PRO A 164 7.37 3.22 -2.66
C PRO A 164 7.53 4.75 -2.54
N MET A 165 7.97 5.43 -3.61
CA MET A 165 8.01 6.89 -3.69
C MET A 165 7.94 7.33 -5.16
N LEU A 166 6.82 7.93 -5.57
CA LEU A 166 6.61 8.41 -6.94
C LEU A 166 7.27 9.77 -7.23
N ASN A 167 7.43 10.62 -6.21
CA ASN A 167 7.91 12.00 -6.37
C ASN A 167 9.17 12.28 -5.50
N PRO A 168 10.29 11.56 -5.70
CA PRO A 168 11.49 11.71 -4.86
C PRO A 168 12.06 13.13 -4.90
N ASP A 169 12.03 13.79 -6.06
CA ASP A 169 12.50 15.17 -6.22
C ASP A 169 11.78 16.12 -5.27
N GLY A 170 10.43 16.07 -5.25
CA GLY A 170 9.64 16.89 -4.35
C GLY A 170 9.82 16.54 -2.87
N VAL A 171 10.21 15.31 -2.54
CA VAL A 171 10.54 14.92 -1.15
C VAL A 171 11.87 15.55 -0.72
N ILE A 172 12.83 15.67 -1.64
CA ILE A 172 14.14 16.27 -1.39
C ILE A 172 14.02 17.80 -1.22
N VAL A 173 13.17 18.47 -2.00
CA VAL A 173 12.95 19.94 -1.94
C VAL A 173 11.73 20.34 -1.10
N GLY A 174 11.34 19.56 -0.08
CA GLY A 174 10.29 19.95 0.89
C GLY A 174 8.85 20.13 0.36
N ASN A 175 8.62 20.05 -0.95
CA ASN A 175 7.34 20.33 -1.62
C ASN A 175 6.16 19.55 -1.02
N TYR A 176 5.08 20.24 -0.61
CA TYR A 176 3.90 19.55 -0.09
C TYR A 176 3.14 18.76 -1.18
N ARG A 177 2.85 19.39 -2.33
CA ARG A 177 1.90 18.86 -3.33
C ARG A 177 2.52 18.42 -4.65
N CYS A 178 3.43 19.23 -5.20
CA CYS A 178 3.81 19.18 -6.61
C CYS A 178 5.13 18.44 -6.87
N SER A 179 5.33 18.06 -8.13
CA SER A 179 6.67 17.78 -8.68
C SER A 179 7.40 19.07 -9.05
N LEU A 180 8.68 18.98 -9.42
CA LEU A 180 9.47 20.13 -9.91
C LEU A 180 8.88 20.82 -11.15
N ALA A 181 7.96 20.17 -11.88
CA ALA A 181 7.19 20.80 -12.97
C ALA A 181 6.05 21.72 -12.47
N GLY A 182 5.91 21.94 -11.16
CA GLY A 182 4.86 22.80 -10.58
C GLY A 182 3.45 22.21 -10.71
N ARG A 183 3.31 20.88 -10.69
CA ARG A 183 2.06 20.15 -10.94
C ARG A 183 1.83 18.95 -10.01
N ASP A 184 0.56 18.75 -9.60
CA ASP A 184 0.05 17.56 -8.90
C ASP A 184 0.18 16.31 -9.81
N LEU A 185 1.10 15.40 -9.49
CA LEU A 185 1.33 14.18 -10.28
C LEU A 185 0.09 13.29 -10.39
N ASN A 186 -0.77 13.29 -9.36
CA ASN A 186 -2.04 12.58 -9.32
C ASN A 186 -3.16 13.35 -10.09
N ARG A 187 -2.81 14.28 -10.98
CA ARG A 187 -3.67 14.73 -12.11
C ARG A 187 -3.19 14.27 -13.48
N HIS A 188 -1.96 13.76 -13.57
CA HIS A 188 -1.31 13.50 -14.85
C HIS A 188 -1.22 12.01 -15.21
N TYR A 189 -1.95 11.10 -14.55
CA TYR A 189 -1.99 9.69 -15.01
C TYR A 189 -2.62 9.53 -16.40
N LYS A 190 -3.37 10.51 -16.92
CA LYS A 190 -3.79 10.53 -18.34
C LYS A 190 -2.65 10.86 -19.33
N THR A 191 -1.51 11.38 -18.87
CA THR A 191 -0.47 12.01 -19.70
C THR A 191 0.09 11.14 -20.82
N ILE A 192 0.61 11.84 -21.83
CA ILE A 192 1.47 11.32 -22.91
C ILE A 192 2.89 11.91 -22.83
N LEU A 193 3.07 12.99 -22.06
CA LEU A 193 4.33 13.71 -21.91
C LEU A 193 5.27 12.92 -20.98
N LYS A 194 6.00 11.97 -21.57
CA LYS A 194 6.95 11.09 -20.86
C LYS A 194 7.98 11.89 -20.08
N GLU A 195 8.63 12.87 -20.72
CA GLU A 195 9.77 13.57 -20.12
C GLU A 195 9.34 14.55 -19.02
N SER A 196 8.13 15.10 -19.10
CA SER A 196 7.58 16.02 -18.09
C SER A 196 6.98 15.31 -16.87
N PHE A 197 6.58 14.04 -17.02
CA PHE A 197 5.93 13.24 -15.97
C PHE A 197 6.45 11.79 -15.94
N PRO A 198 7.78 11.55 -15.87
CA PRO A 198 8.35 10.22 -16.10
C PRO A 198 7.83 9.19 -15.10
N CYS A 199 7.83 9.51 -13.81
CA CYS A 199 7.37 8.62 -12.74
C CYS A 199 5.97 8.04 -13.02
N ILE A 200 5.05 8.90 -13.44
CA ILE A 200 3.65 8.55 -13.72
C ILE A 200 3.51 7.80 -15.06
N TRP A 201 4.20 8.25 -16.11
CA TRP A 201 4.18 7.62 -17.43
C TRP A 201 4.73 6.18 -17.39
N TYR A 202 5.86 5.98 -16.70
CA TYR A 202 6.48 4.66 -16.54
C TYR A 202 5.67 3.76 -15.61
N THR A 203 5.11 4.27 -14.50
CA THR A 203 4.21 3.49 -13.61
C THR A 203 3.01 2.96 -14.38
N LYS A 204 2.31 3.82 -15.12
CA LYS A 204 1.18 3.44 -15.97
C LYS A 204 1.54 2.42 -17.06
N ASN A 205 2.68 2.59 -17.73
CA ASN A 205 3.11 1.64 -18.75
C ASN A 205 3.61 0.30 -18.18
N MET A 206 4.13 0.28 -16.95
CA MET A 206 4.39 -0.94 -16.19
C MET A 206 3.08 -1.69 -15.91
N ILE A 207 2.06 -0.99 -15.38
CA ILE A 207 0.73 -1.57 -15.09
C ILE A 207 0.03 -2.05 -16.38
N LYS A 208 0.10 -1.28 -17.47
CA LYS A 208 -0.45 -1.70 -18.77
C LYS A 208 0.18 -2.99 -19.28
N ARG A 209 1.50 -3.13 -19.17
CA ARG A 209 2.19 -4.39 -19.53
C ARG A 209 1.80 -5.52 -18.58
N LEU A 210 1.62 -5.26 -17.30
CA LEU A 210 1.19 -6.26 -16.31
C LEU A 210 -0.20 -6.84 -16.64
N LEU A 211 -1.14 -5.98 -17.05
CA LEU A 211 -2.47 -6.38 -17.56
C LEU A 211 -2.42 -7.16 -18.89
N GLU A 212 -1.38 -6.98 -19.69
CA GLU A 212 -1.09 -7.78 -20.89
C GLU A 212 -0.39 -9.13 -20.58
N GLU A 213 -0.12 -9.41 -19.30
CA GLU A 213 0.53 -10.64 -18.81
C GLU A 213 -0.36 -11.47 -17.87
N ARG A 214 -1.12 -10.84 -16.96
CA ARG A 214 -1.89 -11.48 -15.89
C ARG A 214 -3.03 -10.59 -15.37
N GLU A 215 -3.93 -11.17 -14.58
CA GLU A 215 -4.91 -10.39 -13.80
C GLU A 215 -4.20 -9.51 -12.76
N VAL A 216 -4.57 -8.24 -12.68
CA VAL A 216 -4.19 -7.35 -11.58
C VAL A 216 -5.41 -7.24 -10.65
N LEU A 217 -5.35 -7.92 -9.51
CA LEU A 217 -6.45 -8.00 -8.55
C LEU A 217 -6.76 -6.63 -7.93
N LEU A 218 -5.72 -5.87 -7.59
CA LEU A 218 -5.81 -4.63 -6.83
C LEU A 218 -4.74 -3.60 -7.23
N TYR A 219 -5.13 -2.32 -7.27
CA TYR A 219 -4.25 -1.15 -7.30
C TYR A 219 -4.56 -0.24 -6.11
N CYS A 220 -3.54 0.25 -5.40
CA CYS A 220 -3.73 1.29 -4.39
C CYS A 220 -2.60 2.32 -4.38
N ASP A 221 -2.97 3.60 -4.37
CA ASP A 221 -2.05 4.74 -4.22
C ASP A 221 -2.18 5.28 -2.79
N PHE A 222 -1.10 5.25 -2.00
CA PHE A 222 -1.08 5.66 -0.59
C PHE A 222 -0.81 7.16 -0.45
N HIS A 223 -1.75 7.85 0.20
CA HIS A 223 -1.91 9.30 0.24
C HIS A 223 -2.19 9.85 1.65
N GLY A 224 -2.03 11.16 1.82
CA GLY A 224 -2.21 11.87 3.08
C GLY A 224 -3.32 12.90 3.04
N HIS A 225 -4.16 12.90 4.09
CA HIS A 225 -5.39 13.68 4.11
C HIS A 225 -5.40 14.70 5.25
N SER A 226 -5.50 15.99 4.89
CA SER A 226 -5.36 17.15 5.78
C SER A 226 -6.59 17.41 6.67
N ARG A 227 -7.81 17.09 6.21
CA ARG A 227 -9.07 17.58 6.82
C ARG A 227 -9.90 16.56 7.60
N LYS A 228 -10.09 15.35 7.07
CA LYS A 228 -10.74 14.21 7.74
C LYS A 228 -9.79 13.52 8.71
N ASN A 229 -10.34 12.96 9.79
CA ASN A 229 -9.68 11.99 10.67
C ASN A 229 -9.77 10.55 10.11
N ASN A 230 -9.13 9.60 10.79
CA ASN A 230 -9.05 8.17 10.42
C ASN A 230 -8.28 7.92 9.10
N ILE A 231 -8.24 6.66 8.68
CA ILE A 231 -7.90 6.24 7.31
C ILE A 231 -9.17 5.80 6.57
N PHE A 232 -9.23 6.00 5.26
CA PHE A 232 -10.30 5.49 4.40
C PHE A 232 -9.81 5.27 2.96
N LEU A 233 -10.60 4.57 2.15
CA LEU A 233 -10.33 4.36 0.72
C LEU A 233 -11.31 5.18 -0.13
N TYR A 234 -10.79 5.94 -1.09
CA TYR A 234 -11.59 6.35 -2.23
C TYR A 234 -11.52 5.26 -3.31
N GLY A 235 -12.64 4.94 -3.94
CA GLY A 235 -12.79 3.92 -5.00
C GLY A 235 -13.41 4.46 -6.28
N CYS A 236 -13.93 3.57 -7.12
CA CYS A 236 -14.67 3.88 -8.34
C CYS A 236 -15.87 2.93 -8.49
N ASN A 237 -17.11 3.44 -8.39
CA ASN A 237 -18.33 2.66 -8.56
C ASN A 237 -18.31 1.89 -9.88
N ASN A 238 -18.68 0.61 -9.87
CA ASN A 238 -18.88 -0.14 -11.09
C ASN A 238 -20.31 0.04 -11.64
N SER A 239 -20.44 0.11 -12.96
CA SER A 239 -21.73 0.13 -13.68
C SER A 239 -22.17 -1.26 -14.15
N ASP A 240 -21.30 -2.26 -14.10
CA ASP A 240 -21.64 -3.66 -14.42
C ASP A 240 -22.35 -4.33 -13.23
N ARG A 241 -23.65 -4.65 -13.41
CA ARG A 241 -24.49 -5.32 -12.40
C ARG A 241 -23.88 -6.66 -11.92
N LYS A 242 -23.07 -7.33 -12.73
CA LYS A 242 -22.40 -8.59 -12.35
C LYS A 242 -21.43 -8.45 -11.17
N TYR A 243 -20.88 -7.25 -10.97
CA TYR A 243 -19.91 -6.96 -9.91
C TYR A 243 -20.38 -5.81 -9.02
N TRP A 244 -21.69 -5.61 -8.90
CA TRP A 244 -22.29 -4.54 -8.09
C TRP A 244 -21.80 -4.62 -6.64
N LEU A 245 -21.28 -3.50 -6.12
CA LEU A 245 -20.67 -3.35 -4.79
C LEU A 245 -19.38 -4.18 -4.54
N HIS A 246 -18.85 -4.93 -5.51
CA HIS A 246 -17.63 -5.73 -5.29
C HIS A 246 -16.41 -4.86 -4.94
N GLU A 247 -16.31 -3.65 -5.51
CA GLU A 247 -15.28 -2.66 -5.20
C GLU A 247 -15.34 -2.15 -3.75
N ARG A 248 -16.42 -2.42 -3.02
CA ARG A 248 -16.62 -2.01 -1.62
C ARG A 248 -16.26 -3.10 -0.62
N VAL A 249 -16.13 -4.36 -1.06
CA VAL A 249 -15.86 -5.53 -0.20
C VAL A 249 -14.49 -5.42 0.47
N PHE A 250 -13.42 -5.14 -0.30
CA PHE A 250 -12.06 -4.99 0.28
C PHE A 250 -11.98 -3.81 1.29
N PRO A 251 -12.51 -2.60 1.00
CA PRO A 251 -12.63 -1.54 2.00
C PRO A 251 -13.45 -1.91 3.26
N LEU A 252 -14.51 -2.71 3.13
CA LEU A 252 -15.30 -3.15 4.28
C LEU A 252 -14.52 -4.15 5.13
N MET A 253 -13.86 -5.15 4.53
CA MET A 253 -12.96 -6.08 5.23
C MET A 253 -11.84 -5.33 5.96
N LEU A 254 -11.19 -4.37 5.31
CA LEU A 254 -10.12 -3.57 5.93
C LEU A 254 -10.62 -2.77 7.14
N SER A 255 -11.91 -2.40 7.19
CA SER A 255 -12.52 -1.78 8.38
C SER A 255 -12.74 -2.75 9.54
N LYS A 256 -12.97 -4.04 9.26
CA LYS A 256 -13.11 -5.11 10.26
C LYS A 256 -11.75 -5.53 10.82
N ASN A 257 -10.71 -5.53 9.99
CA ASN A 257 -9.36 -5.92 10.38
C ASN A 257 -8.60 -4.75 11.06
N ALA A 258 -8.87 -3.50 10.67
CA ALA A 258 -8.27 -2.29 11.28
C ALA A 258 -9.28 -1.33 11.97
N PRO A 259 -10.17 -1.80 12.87
CA PRO A 259 -11.35 -1.05 13.33
C PRO A 259 -11.04 0.21 14.14
N GLU A 260 -9.88 0.28 14.80
CA GLU A 260 -9.41 1.47 15.51
C GLU A 260 -8.84 2.56 14.59
N LYS A 261 -8.69 2.28 13.30
CA LYS A 261 -7.90 3.09 12.36
C LYS A 261 -8.65 3.40 11.07
N PHE A 262 -9.41 2.45 10.53
CA PHE A 262 -10.03 2.53 9.22
C PHE A 262 -11.54 2.78 9.29
N SER A 263 -12.03 3.80 8.57
CA SER A 263 -13.43 4.22 8.54
C SER A 263 -14.09 3.86 7.21
N PHE A 264 -14.83 2.75 7.14
CA PHE A 264 -15.60 2.40 5.95
C PHE A 264 -16.58 3.52 5.57
N HIS A 265 -17.32 4.07 6.54
CA HIS A 265 -18.22 5.22 6.37
C HIS A 265 -17.55 6.49 5.80
N SER A 266 -16.22 6.62 5.87
CA SER A 266 -15.50 7.74 5.27
C SER A 266 -15.07 7.51 3.81
N CYS A 267 -15.21 6.28 3.31
CA CYS A 267 -14.91 5.90 1.93
C CYS A 267 -15.91 6.56 0.94
N ASN A 268 -15.52 6.68 -0.33
CA ASN A 268 -16.39 7.23 -1.37
C ASN A 268 -15.96 6.73 -2.76
N PHE A 269 -16.92 6.34 -3.59
CA PHE A 269 -16.67 5.65 -4.86
C PHE A 269 -17.12 6.48 -6.08
N LYS A 270 -17.67 7.68 -5.85
CA LYS A 270 -18.15 8.63 -6.86
C LYS A 270 -16.99 9.32 -7.58
N VAL A 271 -16.91 9.14 -8.91
CA VAL A 271 -15.86 9.74 -9.74
C VAL A 271 -16.23 11.17 -10.14
N GLN A 272 -15.61 12.16 -9.49
CA GLN A 272 -15.71 13.57 -9.88
C GLN A 272 -14.89 13.89 -11.14
N LYS A 273 -15.39 14.80 -12.01
CA LYS A 273 -14.73 15.21 -13.26
C LYS A 273 -13.29 15.70 -13.08
N SER A 274 -13.01 16.44 -12.01
CA SER A 274 -11.66 16.93 -11.65
C SER A 274 -10.68 15.84 -11.20
N LYS A 275 -11.18 14.63 -10.88
CA LYS A 275 -10.39 13.49 -10.40
C LYS A 275 -10.14 12.45 -11.50
N GLU A 276 -10.62 12.64 -12.74
CA GLU A 276 -10.37 11.68 -13.84
C GLU A 276 -8.88 11.51 -14.21
N GLY A 277 -8.04 12.47 -13.84
CA GLY A 277 -6.58 12.42 -14.04
C GLY A 277 -5.82 11.62 -12.98
N THR A 278 -6.51 11.12 -11.95
CA THR A 278 -5.90 10.37 -10.84
C THR A 278 -5.49 8.96 -11.22
N GLY A 279 -4.50 8.41 -10.50
CA GLY A 279 -4.00 7.04 -10.69
C GLY A 279 -5.13 6.04 -10.58
N ARG A 280 -5.92 6.15 -9.50
CA ARG A 280 -7.11 5.34 -9.26
C ARG A 280 -8.05 5.26 -10.46
N VAL A 281 -8.55 6.41 -10.94
CA VAL A 281 -9.55 6.45 -12.01
C VAL A 281 -8.96 5.98 -13.35
N VAL A 282 -7.67 6.22 -13.59
CA VAL A 282 -6.98 5.74 -14.81
C VAL A 282 -6.74 4.22 -14.76
N MET A 283 -6.35 3.64 -13.62
CA MET A 283 -6.16 2.20 -13.47
C MET A 283 -7.49 1.44 -13.50
N TRP A 284 -8.54 2.01 -12.90
CA TRP A 284 -9.91 1.50 -13.02
C TRP A 284 -10.39 1.47 -14.49
N ARG A 285 -10.22 2.58 -15.22
CA ARG A 285 -10.49 2.64 -16.68
C ARG A 285 -9.54 1.79 -17.55
N MET A 286 -8.52 1.17 -16.97
CA MET A 286 -7.67 0.16 -17.62
C MET A 286 -8.08 -1.29 -17.29
N GLY A 287 -9.12 -1.49 -16.47
CA GLY A 287 -9.69 -2.81 -16.15
C GLY A 287 -9.41 -3.32 -14.73
N ILE A 288 -8.80 -2.52 -13.85
CA ILE A 288 -8.54 -2.92 -12.45
C ILE A 288 -9.74 -2.53 -11.59
N LEU A 289 -10.62 -3.49 -11.29
CA LEU A 289 -11.85 -3.26 -10.52
C LEU A 289 -11.54 -2.66 -9.13
N ASN A 290 -10.68 -3.33 -8.37
CA ASN A 290 -10.28 -2.90 -7.03
C ASN A 290 -9.16 -1.85 -7.13
N SER A 291 -9.47 -0.69 -7.68
CA SER A 291 -8.55 0.44 -7.81
C SER A 291 -8.89 1.51 -6.77
N TYR A 292 -7.92 1.86 -5.93
CA TYR A 292 -8.13 2.73 -4.78
C TYR A 292 -7.12 3.87 -4.62
N THR A 293 -7.50 4.85 -3.80
CA THR A 293 -6.62 5.85 -3.19
C THR A 293 -6.80 5.71 -1.68
N MET A 294 -5.74 5.39 -0.96
CA MET A 294 -5.78 5.25 0.51
C MET A 294 -5.41 6.57 1.16
N GLU A 295 -6.39 7.21 1.77
CA GLU A 295 -6.28 8.52 2.40
C GLU A 295 -6.05 8.31 3.90
N SER A 296 -4.81 8.49 4.37
CA SER A 296 -4.50 8.40 5.80
C SER A 296 -4.39 9.80 6.40
N THR A 297 -5.08 10.08 7.50
CA THR A 297 -5.01 11.41 8.13
C THR A 297 -3.62 11.74 8.69
N PHE A 298 -3.25 13.02 8.67
CA PHE A 298 -2.13 13.56 9.46
C PHE A 298 -2.49 13.75 10.95
N GLY A 299 -3.79 13.73 11.28
CA GLY A 299 -4.33 13.86 12.62
C GLY A 299 -4.30 12.56 13.42
N GLY A 300 -5.46 11.96 13.62
CA GLY A 300 -5.67 10.83 14.51
C GLY A 300 -6.96 10.05 14.25
N SER A 301 -7.28 9.12 15.15
CA SER A 301 -8.50 8.31 15.06
C SER A 301 -9.66 8.92 15.85
N THR A 302 -10.89 8.64 15.41
CA THR A 302 -12.13 8.85 16.19
C THR A 302 -12.78 7.51 16.58
N LEU A 303 -12.09 6.39 16.33
CA LEU A 303 -12.60 5.02 16.35
C LEU A 303 -11.93 4.16 17.43
N GLY A 304 -12.71 3.27 18.04
CA GLY A 304 -12.24 2.30 19.03
C GLY A 304 -11.46 2.93 20.19
N ASN A 305 -10.48 2.19 20.71
CA ASN A 305 -9.65 2.62 21.84
C ASN A 305 -8.62 3.70 21.47
N LYS A 306 -8.55 4.09 20.19
CA LYS A 306 -7.65 5.15 19.69
C LYS A 306 -8.36 6.46 19.38
N ARG A 307 -9.66 6.56 19.70
CA ARG A 307 -10.41 7.82 19.64
C ARG A 307 -9.64 8.96 20.33
N ASP A 308 -9.59 10.10 19.63
CA ASP A 308 -8.95 11.35 20.02
C ASP A 308 -7.42 11.28 20.23
N THR A 309 -6.80 10.13 19.90
CA THR A 309 -5.33 9.99 19.84
C THR A 309 -4.81 10.30 18.44
N HIS A 310 -3.68 11.03 18.36
CA HIS A 310 -2.97 11.24 17.09
C HIS A 310 -2.29 9.94 16.64
N PHE A 311 -2.26 9.67 15.33
CA PHE A 311 -1.50 8.53 14.82
C PHE A 311 0.01 8.72 14.98
N THR A 312 0.66 7.61 15.33
CA THR A 312 2.11 7.41 15.37
C THR A 312 2.62 6.76 14.07
N THR A 313 3.94 6.61 13.95
CA THR A 313 4.55 5.79 12.88
C THR A 313 4.18 4.31 12.97
N GLU A 314 3.92 3.80 14.18
CA GLU A 314 3.49 2.42 14.40
C GLU A 314 2.05 2.18 13.95
N ASP A 315 1.14 3.15 14.15
CA ASP A 315 -0.25 3.05 13.67
C ASP A 315 -0.33 2.98 12.14
N LEU A 316 0.51 3.75 11.46
CA LEU A 316 0.61 3.75 10.00
C LEU A 316 1.28 2.48 9.48
N LYS A 317 2.38 2.01 10.11
CA LYS A 317 2.97 0.71 9.76
C LYS A 317 1.99 -0.45 9.99
N SER A 318 1.26 -0.41 11.10
CA SER A 318 0.19 -1.36 11.43
C SER A 318 -0.87 -1.41 10.34
N LEU A 319 -1.26 -0.30 9.72
CA LEU A 319 -2.16 -0.33 8.57
C LEU A 319 -1.54 -1.06 7.36
N GLY A 320 -0.25 -0.89 7.10
CA GLY A 320 0.47 -1.61 6.04
C GLY A 320 0.45 -3.13 6.22
N TYR A 321 0.52 -3.61 7.47
CA TYR A 321 0.22 -5.00 7.82
C TYR A 321 -1.23 -5.36 7.47
N HIS A 322 -2.23 -4.57 7.91
CA HIS A 322 -3.64 -4.89 7.67
C HIS A 322 -4.02 -4.94 6.19
N VAL A 323 -3.31 -4.23 5.29
CA VAL A 323 -3.48 -4.37 3.84
C VAL A 323 -3.12 -5.78 3.35
N CYS A 324 -2.15 -6.44 3.98
CA CYS A 324 -1.74 -7.81 3.64
C CYS A 324 -2.71 -8.86 4.23
N ASP A 325 -3.05 -8.68 5.50
CA ASP A 325 -4.05 -9.44 6.25
C ASP A 325 -5.42 -9.45 5.54
N THR A 326 -5.93 -8.29 5.15
CA THR A 326 -7.16 -8.18 4.34
C THR A 326 -6.99 -8.68 2.90
N LEU A 327 -5.78 -8.72 2.33
CA LEU A 327 -5.57 -9.36 1.02
C LEU A 327 -5.80 -10.88 1.09
N LEU A 328 -5.41 -11.53 2.19
CA LEU A 328 -5.71 -12.95 2.43
C LEU A 328 -7.22 -13.18 2.54
N ASP A 329 -7.92 -12.41 3.39
CA ASP A 329 -9.39 -12.49 3.55
C ASP A 329 -10.15 -12.24 2.24
N PHE A 330 -9.62 -11.38 1.37
CA PHE A 330 -10.24 -11.01 0.10
C PHE A 330 -9.96 -12.00 -1.04
N CYS A 331 -8.89 -12.80 -0.94
CA CYS A 331 -8.54 -13.84 -1.91
C CYS A 331 -8.72 -15.28 -1.40
N ASP A 332 -9.31 -15.45 -0.22
CA ASP A 332 -9.62 -16.76 0.38
C ASP A 332 -10.42 -17.64 -0.60
N PRO A 333 -9.96 -18.88 -0.90
CA PRO A 333 -10.75 -19.85 -1.66
C PRO A 333 -12.12 -20.14 -1.03
N ASP A 334 -12.23 -20.09 0.32
CA ASP A 334 -13.54 -20.02 0.97
C ASP A 334 -14.06 -18.59 0.90
N ARG A 335 -14.93 -18.36 -0.09
CA ARG A 335 -15.54 -17.05 -0.33
C ARG A 335 -16.58 -16.66 0.73
N ALA A 336 -16.77 -17.40 1.82
CA ALA A 336 -17.68 -17.04 2.92
C ALA A 336 -17.48 -15.60 3.42
N LYS A 337 -16.24 -15.18 3.75
CA LYS A 337 -15.96 -13.80 4.20
C LYS A 337 -16.35 -12.75 3.16
N PHE A 338 -16.06 -13.01 1.88
CA PHE A 338 -16.42 -12.15 0.77
C PHE A 338 -17.94 -12.02 0.63
N MET A 339 -18.67 -13.15 0.67
CA MET A 339 -20.11 -13.19 0.49
C MET A 339 -20.84 -12.54 1.68
N GLN A 340 -20.36 -12.74 2.91
CA GLN A 340 -20.87 -12.04 4.10
C GLN A 340 -20.72 -10.52 3.98
N CYS A 341 -19.52 -10.04 3.62
CA CYS A 341 -19.30 -8.62 3.40
C CYS A 341 -20.15 -8.06 2.25
N LEU A 342 -20.40 -8.84 1.19
CA LEU A 342 -21.28 -8.43 0.09
C LEU A 342 -22.76 -8.39 0.48
N ALA A 343 -23.21 -9.21 1.42
CA ALA A 343 -24.57 -9.13 1.99
C ALA A 343 -24.71 -7.87 2.87
N GLU A 344 -23.78 -7.66 3.80
CA GLU A 344 -23.72 -6.48 4.68
C GLU A 344 -23.70 -5.16 3.87
N LEU A 345 -22.98 -5.13 2.73
CA LEU A 345 -22.98 -3.99 1.82
C LEU A 345 -24.34 -3.69 1.17
N LYS A 346 -25.17 -4.71 0.93
CA LYS A 346 -26.53 -4.53 0.40
C LYS A 346 -27.48 -4.03 1.48
N GLU A 347 -27.39 -4.57 2.69
CA GLU A 347 -28.18 -4.13 3.85
C GLU A 347 -27.88 -2.66 4.18
N LEU A 348 -26.59 -2.28 4.27
CA LEU A 348 -26.16 -0.89 4.49
C LEU A 348 -26.65 0.05 3.37
N LEU A 349 -26.63 -0.40 2.12
CA LEU A 349 -27.13 0.38 0.99
C LEU A 349 -28.66 0.55 1.07
N GLN A 350 -29.41 -0.51 1.39
CA GLN A 350 -30.85 -0.44 1.58
C GLN A 350 -31.21 0.53 2.72
N GLN A 351 -30.50 0.49 3.84
CA GLN A 351 -30.72 1.40 4.97
C GLN A 351 -30.48 2.88 4.58
N GLU A 352 -29.40 3.18 3.87
CA GLU A 352 -29.11 4.54 3.37
C GLU A 352 -30.16 5.02 2.35
N ILE A 353 -30.69 4.11 1.51
CA ILE A 353 -31.79 4.45 0.58
C ILE A 353 -33.07 4.77 1.34
N HIS A 354 -33.56 3.90 2.23
CA HIS A 354 -34.78 4.15 3.01
C HIS A 354 -34.67 5.46 3.79
N LYS A 355 -33.51 5.72 4.42
CA LYS A 355 -33.24 6.98 5.13
C LYS A 355 -33.41 8.20 4.23
N LYS A 356 -32.89 8.16 2.99
CA LYS A 356 -33.05 9.26 2.02
C LYS A 356 -34.50 9.45 1.54
N PHE A 357 -35.25 8.37 1.31
CA PHE A 357 -36.66 8.48 0.91
C PHE A 357 -37.52 9.06 2.03
N ASN A 358 -37.25 8.67 3.29
CA ASN A 358 -37.87 9.26 4.47
C ASN A 358 -37.50 10.75 4.62
N GLU A 359 -36.24 11.13 4.39
CA GLU A 359 -35.79 12.54 4.36
C GLU A 359 -36.41 13.36 3.20
N LEU A 360 -36.92 12.70 2.16
CA LEU A 360 -37.60 13.32 1.00
C LEU A 360 -39.13 13.30 1.10
N GLY A 361 -39.71 12.69 2.14
CA GLY A 361 -41.16 12.60 2.31
C GLY A 361 -41.87 11.73 1.26
N GLN A 362 -41.17 10.74 0.69
CA GLN A 362 -41.72 9.81 -0.30
C GLN A 362 -41.87 8.42 0.30
N ASP A 363 -43.07 8.08 0.78
CA ASP A 363 -43.46 6.69 1.00
C ASP A 363 -43.45 5.94 -0.34
N MET A 364 -42.87 4.74 -0.35
CA MET A 364 -42.82 3.88 -1.52
C MET A 364 -43.13 2.44 -1.10
N ASP A 365 -44.15 1.83 -1.70
CA ASP A 365 -44.48 0.42 -1.48
C ASP A 365 -43.58 -0.46 -2.36
N LEU A 366 -42.94 -1.47 -1.78
CA LEU A 366 -41.54 -1.76 -2.12
C LEU A 366 -41.19 -3.23 -2.42
N GLY A 367 -41.86 -3.75 -3.45
CA GLY A 367 -41.50 -5.00 -4.12
C GLY A 367 -40.22 -4.90 -4.98
N GLU A 368 -39.14 -5.48 -4.47
CA GLU A 368 -37.97 -6.06 -5.19
C GLU A 368 -37.04 -5.19 -6.09
N SER A 369 -37.48 -4.15 -6.81
CA SER A 369 -36.62 -3.50 -7.85
C SER A 369 -35.66 -2.39 -7.35
N TRP A 370 -34.90 -2.67 -6.30
CA TRP A 370 -33.86 -1.76 -5.76
C TRP A 370 -32.64 -1.58 -6.68
N ASN A 371 -32.41 -2.52 -7.59
CA ASN A 371 -31.18 -2.65 -8.39
C ASN A 371 -31.02 -1.58 -9.48
N ASP A 372 -32.04 -0.72 -9.67
CA ASP A 372 -32.10 0.30 -10.71
C ASP A 372 -31.70 1.70 -10.22
N ILE A 373 -31.59 1.92 -8.91
CA ILE A 373 -31.19 3.21 -8.31
C ILE A 373 -29.69 3.45 -8.52
N SER A 374 -29.34 4.62 -9.06
CA SER A 374 -27.93 4.96 -9.30
C SER A 374 -27.18 5.23 -8.00
N LEU A 375 -26.12 4.44 -7.75
CA LEU A 375 -25.18 4.65 -6.64
C LEU A 375 -24.57 6.05 -6.61
N SER A 376 -24.51 6.74 -7.76
CA SER A 376 -24.02 8.12 -7.82
C SER A 376 -24.83 9.08 -6.98
N ASP A 377 -26.13 8.84 -6.77
CA ASP A 377 -27.06 9.85 -6.25
C ASP A 377 -27.33 9.61 -4.76
N ILE A 378 -27.09 8.37 -4.31
CA ILE A 378 -26.94 8.00 -2.91
C ILE A 378 -25.64 8.60 -2.35
N GLU A 379 -24.51 8.53 -3.06
CA GLU A 379 -23.24 9.05 -2.55
C GLU A 379 -23.17 10.59 -2.48
N SER A 380 -23.14 11.11 -1.26
CA SER A 380 -22.91 12.53 -0.97
C SER A 380 -21.53 12.98 -1.49
N SER A 381 -21.47 14.21 -2.01
CA SER A 381 -20.23 14.75 -2.57
C SER A 381 -19.32 15.22 -1.45
N THR A 382 -18.27 14.47 -1.11
CA THR A 382 -17.30 14.94 -0.13
C THR A 382 -16.53 16.15 -0.68
N SER A 383 -16.88 17.36 -0.23
CA SER A 383 -16.17 18.63 -0.51
C SER A 383 -14.85 18.73 0.29
N GLY A 384 -14.18 17.58 0.44
CA GLY A 384 -13.07 17.33 1.36
C GLY A 384 -11.73 17.08 0.66
N SER A 385 -11.73 16.54 -0.56
CA SER A 385 -10.50 16.24 -1.30
C SER A 385 -9.79 17.51 -1.74
N ASP A 386 -8.79 17.91 -0.95
CA ASP A 386 -8.03 19.17 -0.87
C ASP A 386 -7.19 19.52 -2.12
N SER A 387 -7.86 19.51 -3.28
CA SER A 387 -7.29 19.53 -4.63
C SER A 387 -8.40 19.45 -5.68
N SER A 388 -9.44 20.26 -5.51
CA SER A 388 -10.59 20.40 -6.43
C SER A 388 -10.21 21.05 -7.76
N LEU A 389 -9.19 21.93 -7.72
CA LEU A 389 -8.56 22.52 -8.88
C LEU A 389 -7.75 21.49 -9.68
N SER A 390 -7.62 21.77 -10.97
CA SER A 390 -6.81 21.01 -11.92
C SER A 390 -5.91 22.01 -12.62
N ASP A 391 -4.66 22.11 -12.18
CA ASP A 391 -3.67 23.14 -12.54
C ASP A 391 -3.35 23.22 -14.05
N GLY A 392 -3.84 22.26 -14.84
CA GLY A 392 -3.63 22.16 -16.29
C GLY A 392 -2.23 21.68 -16.64
N LEU A 393 -1.86 21.78 -17.91
CA LEU A 393 -0.43 21.68 -18.29
C LEU A 393 0.23 23.07 -18.09
N PRO A 394 1.54 23.14 -17.82
CA PRO A 394 2.32 24.36 -18.02
C PRO A 394 2.16 24.85 -19.46
N ALA A 395 2.08 26.18 -19.67
CA ALA A 395 1.81 26.75 -21.00
C ALA A 395 2.80 26.25 -22.08
N HIS A 396 4.09 26.15 -21.74
CA HIS A 396 5.14 25.66 -22.63
C HIS A 396 5.00 24.17 -23.03
N LEU A 397 4.14 23.39 -22.37
CA LEU A 397 3.88 21.98 -22.67
C LEU A 397 2.58 21.74 -23.48
N LEU A 398 1.78 22.77 -23.74
CA LEU A 398 0.52 22.65 -24.50
C LEU A 398 0.79 22.22 -25.95
N ASN A 399 1.61 22.98 -26.68
CA ASN A 399 1.95 22.70 -28.09
C ASN A 399 2.55 21.29 -28.26
N ILE A 400 3.44 20.89 -27.34
CA ILE A 400 4.08 19.56 -27.34
C ILE A 400 3.05 18.45 -27.10
N ALA A 401 2.06 18.67 -26.23
CA ALA A 401 0.98 17.72 -26.01
C ALA A 401 0.09 17.57 -27.26
N ASP A 402 -0.20 18.66 -27.96
CA ASP A 402 -1.02 18.60 -29.17
C ASP A 402 -0.31 17.96 -30.36
N GLU A 403 0.97 18.25 -30.58
CA GLU A 403 1.80 17.52 -31.54
C GLU A 403 1.79 16.00 -31.28
N LEU A 404 2.02 15.60 -30.02
CA LEU A 404 2.06 14.18 -29.65
C LEU A 404 0.67 13.54 -29.75
N ASN A 405 -0.42 14.28 -29.51
CA ASN A 405 -1.78 13.83 -29.78
C ASN A 405 -2.05 13.65 -31.29
N GLN A 406 -1.57 14.55 -32.14
CA GLN A 406 -1.68 14.43 -33.60
C GLN A 406 -0.89 13.21 -34.12
N LYS A 407 0.39 13.08 -33.75
CA LYS A 407 1.25 11.92 -34.08
C LYS A 407 0.59 10.60 -33.65
N LYS A 408 0.06 10.53 -32.42
CA LYS A 408 -0.68 9.38 -31.88
C LYS A 408 -2.02 9.08 -32.60
N LYS A 409 -2.70 10.09 -33.16
CA LYS A 409 -3.88 9.89 -34.05
C LYS A 409 -3.46 9.31 -35.40
N MET A 410 -2.31 9.71 -35.95
CA MET A 410 -1.77 9.16 -37.21
C MET A 410 -1.29 7.71 -37.04
N ASP A 411 -0.56 7.39 -35.97
CA ASP A 411 -0.09 6.02 -35.69
C ASP A 411 -1.25 5.03 -35.53
N LYS A 412 -2.35 5.47 -34.90
CA LYS A 412 -3.60 4.68 -34.80
C LYS A 412 -4.20 4.34 -36.15
N LYS A 413 -4.04 5.19 -37.18
CA LYS A 413 -4.50 4.90 -38.55
C LYS A 413 -3.57 3.94 -39.31
N LYS A 414 -2.28 3.83 -38.93
CA LYS A 414 -1.29 3.01 -39.64
C LYS A 414 -1.16 1.56 -39.15
N LYS A 415 -1.55 1.22 -37.92
CA LYS A 415 -1.40 -0.13 -37.36
C LYS A 415 -2.50 -1.12 -37.77
N LYS A 416 -2.34 -1.77 -38.94
CA LYS A 416 -3.04 -3.03 -39.27
C LYS A 416 -2.27 -4.22 -38.68
N LYS A 417 -2.96 -5.02 -37.84
CA LYS A 417 -2.47 -6.18 -37.04
C LYS A 417 -1.43 -5.84 -35.94
N PRO A 418 -1.68 -6.19 -34.66
CA PRO A 418 -0.67 -6.14 -33.59
C PRO A 418 0.17 -7.44 -33.53
N PRO A 419 1.41 -7.39 -32.97
CA PRO A 419 2.13 -8.60 -32.60
C PRO A 419 1.47 -9.31 -31.41
N GLN A 420 1.63 -10.63 -31.29
CA GLN A 420 1.05 -11.41 -30.19
C GLN A 420 1.48 -10.89 -28.80
N THR A 421 0.54 -10.78 -27.88
CA THR A 421 0.80 -10.40 -26.48
C THR A 421 1.48 -11.55 -25.72
N ARG A 422 2.03 -11.27 -24.53
CA ARG A 422 2.59 -12.33 -23.69
C ARG A 422 1.49 -13.23 -23.12
N LYS A 423 0.34 -12.67 -22.73
CA LYS A 423 -0.87 -13.43 -22.40
C LYS A 423 -1.27 -14.40 -23.52
N GLN A 424 -1.32 -13.96 -24.79
CA GLN A 424 -1.61 -14.84 -25.93
C GLN A 424 -0.59 -15.96 -26.10
N ARG A 425 0.71 -15.71 -25.85
CA ARG A 425 1.72 -16.79 -25.83
C ARG A 425 1.56 -17.75 -24.66
N ASN A 426 1.16 -17.26 -23.49
CA ASN A 426 0.88 -18.12 -22.33
C ASN A 426 -0.37 -18.98 -22.56
N GLU A 427 -1.45 -18.41 -23.10
CA GLU A 427 -2.68 -19.11 -23.50
C GLU A 427 -2.38 -20.15 -24.60
N GLN A 428 -1.54 -19.81 -25.58
CA GLN A 428 -1.10 -20.75 -26.61
C GLN A 428 -0.19 -21.85 -26.03
N TYR A 429 0.65 -21.55 -25.03
CA TYR A 429 1.47 -22.54 -24.32
C TYR A 429 0.61 -23.51 -23.50
N GLN A 430 -0.39 -23.00 -22.77
CA GLN A 430 -1.40 -23.82 -22.07
C GLN A 430 -2.16 -24.71 -23.07
N LYS A 431 -2.66 -24.15 -24.17
CA LYS A 431 -3.39 -24.92 -25.20
C LYS A 431 -2.50 -25.98 -25.87
N ASN A 432 -1.24 -25.67 -26.14
CA ASN A 432 -0.28 -26.62 -26.70
C ASN A 432 0.06 -27.76 -25.71
N ASN A 433 0.17 -27.47 -24.41
CA ASN A 433 0.39 -28.50 -23.39
C ASN A 433 -0.86 -29.39 -23.23
N LEU A 434 -2.07 -28.81 -23.20
CA LEU A 434 -3.31 -29.58 -23.11
C LEU A 434 -3.45 -30.55 -24.31
N VAL A 435 -3.12 -30.10 -25.53
CA VAL A 435 -3.08 -30.94 -26.74
C VAL A 435 -1.99 -32.02 -26.66
N ARG A 436 -0.89 -31.77 -25.93
CA ARG A 436 0.19 -32.74 -25.74
C ARG A 436 -0.14 -33.80 -24.70
N GLU A 437 -0.83 -33.40 -23.63
CA GLU A 437 -1.38 -34.30 -22.61
C GLU A 437 -2.46 -35.20 -23.22
N LEU A 438 -3.43 -34.63 -23.94
CA LEU A 438 -4.47 -35.38 -24.66
C LEU A 438 -3.87 -36.43 -25.61
N LYS A 439 -2.89 -36.05 -26.44
CA LYS A 439 -2.18 -37.00 -27.31
C LYS A 439 -1.44 -38.08 -26.54
N SER A 440 -0.82 -37.75 -25.41
CA SER A 440 -0.16 -38.77 -24.58
C SER A 440 -1.13 -39.76 -23.92
N THR A 441 -2.40 -39.36 -23.68
CA THR A 441 -3.46 -40.29 -23.26
C THR A 441 -4.05 -41.10 -24.43
N GLU A 442 -4.16 -40.53 -25.63
CA GLU A 442 -4.53 -41.27 -26.85
C GLU A 442 -3.47 -42.34 -27.18
N ASP A 443 -2.18 -41.96 -27.24
CA ASP A 443 -1.03 -42.85 -27.45
C ASP A 443 -0.95 -43.98 -26.39
N ALA A 444 -1.45 -43.75 -25.18
CA ALA A 444 -1.49 -44.74 -24.10
C ALA A 444 -2.70 -45.69 -24.21
N LEU A 445 -3.87 -45.17 -24.61
CA LEU A 445 -5.07 -45.96 -24.89
C LEU A 445 -4.88 -46.88 -26.10
N GLU A 446 -4.24 -46.42 -27.18
CA GLU A 446 -3.91 -47.28 -28.33
C GLU A 446 -2.96 -48.42 -27.93
N ARG A 447 -1.93 -48.14 -27.12
CA ARG A 447 -1.01 -49.19 -26.62
C ARG A 447 -1.69 -50.19 -25.69
N ALA A 448 -2.68 -49.77 -24.91
CA ALA A 448 -3.49 -50.68 -24.11
C ALA A 448 -4.41 -51.57 -24.96
N GLY A 449 -4.91 -51.06 -26.10
CA GLY A 449 -5.82 -51.77 -26.99
C GLY A 449 -5.22 -52.98 -27.74
N PHE A 450 -3.89 -53.02 -27.93
CA PHE A 450 -3.21 -54.07 -28.72
C PHE A 450 -2.69 -55.27 -27.91
N ALA A 451 -2.92 -55.33 -26.60
CA ALA A 451 -2.30 -56.31 -25.70
C ALA A 451 -3.24 -57.46 -25.24
N SER A 452 -4.02 -58.06 -26.16
CA SER A 452 -5.12 -58.99 -25.77
C SER A 452 -5.35 -60.25 -26.63
N THR A 453 -4.38 -60.71 -27.45
CA THR A 453 -4.53 -61.96 -28.22
C THR A 453 -3.26 -62.82 -28.26
N VAL A 454 -3.44 -64.14 -28.48
CA VAL A 454 -2.44 -65.21 -28.74
C VAL A 454 -1.75 -65.83 -27.51
N GLN A 455 -2.25 -67.00 -27.11
CA GLN A 455 -1.46 -68.02 -26.39
C GLN A 455 -1.09 -69.17 -27.36
N LYS A 456 0.18 -69.63 -27.36
CA LYS A 456 0.62 -71.02 -27.02
C LYS A 456 1.98 -71.46 -27.63
N ARG A 457 2.78 -72.10 -26.75
CA ARG A 457 3.70 -73.24 -26.96
C ARG A 457 4.83 -73.19 -28.03
N SER A 458 6.01 -72.77 -27.56
CA SER A 458 7.21 -73.64 -27.32
C SER A 458 7.71 -74.66 -28.38
N THR A 459 8.93 -74.42 -28.89
CA THR A 459 9.98 -75.46 -29.05
C THR A 459 11.40 -74.84 -29.04
N PHE A 460 12.38 -75.61 -28.54
CA PHE A 460 13.85 -75.46 -28.71
C PHE A 460 14.32 -76.53 -29.75
N PRO A 461 15.61 -76.64 -30.22
CA PRO A 461 16.86 -76.02 -29.73
C PRO A 461 17.94 -75.57 -30.79
N LYS A 462 19.10 -75.10 -30.28
CA LYS A 462 20.51 -75.23 -30.78
C LYS A 462 21.10 -74.39 -31.94
N ASN A 463 22.09 -73.57 -31.55
CA ASN A 463 23.47 -73.39 -32.03
C ASN A 463 23.87 -73.61 -33.52
N ALA A 464 24.36 -72.55 -34.17
CA ALA A 464 25.68 -72.38 -34.82
C ALA A 464 25.76 -70.92 -35.34
N ASP A 465 26.72 -70.04 -35.02
CA ASP A 465 28.21 -70.00 -35.13
C ASP A 465 28.76 -69.35 -36.42
N HIS A 466 29.86 -68.61 -36.24
CA HIS A 466 30.82 -68.07 -37.23
C HIS A 466 30.45 -66.99 -38.28
N THR A 467 31.11 -65.82 -38.11
CA THR A 467 31.76 -64.96 -39.15
C THR A 467 30.91 -64.25 -40.23
N SER A 468 31.31 -63.10 -40.79
CA SER A 468 32.45 -62.19 -40.51
C SER A 468 32.13 -60.76 -40.99
N SER A 469 32.72 -59.74 -40.36
CA SER A 469 32.78 -58.36 -40.88
C SER A 469 34.23 -57.94 -41.02
N SER A 470 34.57 -57.23 -42.11
CA SER A 470 35.95 -56.88 -42.47
C SER A 470 36.09 -55.40 -42.84
N THR A 471 36.92 -54.70 -42.07
CA THR A 471 37.91 -53.67 -42.49
C THR A 471 37.40 -52.51 -43.38
N ILE A 472 37.53 -51.23 -43.01
CA ILE A 472 38.77 -50.41 -42.96
C ILE A 472 38.46 -49.18 -42.07
N GLN A 473 39.17 -48.87 -40.96
CA GLN A 473 40.43 -48.08 -40.85
C GLN A 473 40.31 -46.68 -41.52
N ASN A 474 40.72 -45.52 -40.97
CA ASN A 474 41.80 -45.09 -40.06
C ASN A 474 41.46 -43.66 -39.53
N GLU A 475 42.12 -43.00 -38.57
CA GLU A 475 42.93 -43.44 -37.41
C GLU A 475 42.93 -42.33 -36.30
N LYS A 476 43.94 -42.32 -35.40
CA LYS A 476 44.03 -41.51 -34.15
C LYS A 476 45.32 -40.62 -34.18
N PRO A 477 45.87 -39.98 -33.11
CA PRO A 477 45.80 -40.29 -31.66
C PRO A 477 45.76 -39.09 -30.66
N ARG A 478 45.91 -39.44 -29.37
CA ARG A 478 46.27 -38.57 -28.22
C ARG A 478 47.62 -39.03 -27.63
N PRO A 479 48.19 -38.28 -26.67
CA PRO A 479 48.70 -38.83 -25.40
C PRO A 479 47.97 -38.17 -24.19
N SER A 480 47.50 -38.87 -23.13
CA SER A 480 48.21 -39.52 -21.99
C SER A 480 48.48 -38.52 -20.82
N GLU A 481 48.54 -38.87 -19.51
CA GLU A 481 48.38 -40.17 -18.84
C GLU A 481 48.07 -40.08 -17.32
N SER A 482 47.32 -41.06 -16.77
CA SER A 482 47.31 -41.45 -15.33
C SER A 482 46.69 -40.41 -14.34
N ARG A 483 46.42 -40.55 -13.02
CA ARG A 483 46.43 -41.55 -11.89
C ARG A 483 45.25 -41.16 -10.94
N LEU A 484 44.72 -41.89 -9.93
CA LEU A 484 45.10 -43.18 -9.29
C LEU A 484 43.89 -44.10 -8.89
N ARG A 485 43.49 -44.23 -7.60
CA ARG A 485 42.57 -45.28 -7.06
C ARG A 485 41.87 -44.94 -5.71
N GLY A 486 40.71 -45.59 -5.47
CA GLY A 486 39.94 -45.76 -4.20
C GLY A 486 38.43 -45.60 -4.48
N ARG A 487 37.49 -46.55 -4.37
CA ARG A 487 37.13 -47.59 -3.36
C ARG A 487 36.90 -47.03 -1.95
N ASP A 488 35.81 -47.35 -1.24
CA ASP A 488 34.78 -48.42 -1.40
C ASP A 488 33.32 -47.89 -1.56
N LYS A 489 32.37 -48.67 -2.12
CA LYS A 489 31.22 -49.37 -1.48
C LYS A 489 30.55 -48.65 -0.28
N GLY A 490 29.22 -48.67 -0.11
CA GLY A 490 28.13 -49.30 -0.88
C GLY A 490 26.84 -49.40 -0.04
N LEU A 491 25.73 -49.89 -0.65
CA LEU A 491 24.34 -49.93 -0.10
C LEU A 491 23.70 -48.53 0.06
N SER A 492 22.51 -48.16 -0.45
CA SER A 492 21.30 -48.84 -0.98
C SER A 492 20.34 -49.47 0.03
N LEU A 493 19.16 -48.85 0.20
CA LEU A 493 17.85 -49.50 0.05
C LEU A 493 16.72 -48.44 0.04
N ASP A 494 15.67 -48.69 -0.75
CA ASP A 494 14.42 -47.93 -0.74
C ASP A 494 13.50 -48.40 0.40
N ALA A 495 12.61 -47.50 0.85
CA ALA A 495 11.19 -47.85 1.03
C ALA A 495 10.33 -46.58 1.14
N SER A 496 9.15 -46.62 0.51
CA SER A 496 8.06 -45.66 0.72
C SER A 496 7.20 -46.08 1.91
N GLU A 497 6.57 -45.11 2.58
CA GLU A 497 5.12 -45.20 2.80
C GLU A 497 4.49 -43.82 3.02
N ALA A 498 3.17 -43.73 2.83
CA ALA A 498 2.40 -42.50 2.93
C ALA A 498 1.22 -42.69 3.88
N THR A 499 1.09 -41.80 4.86
CA THR A 499 -0.05 -41.82 5.79
C THR A 499 -0.60 -40.40 5.95
N ALA A 500 -1.84 -40.18 5.52
CA ALA A 500 -2.56 -38.97 5.81
C ALA A 500 -3.05 -38.98 7.26
N LEU A 501 -2.93 -37.85 7.97
CA LEU A 501 -3.44 -37.71 9.33
C LEU A 501 -4.29 -36.45 9.46
N VAL A 502 -5.59 -36.65 9.68
CA VAL A 502 -6.57 -35.60 9.96
C VAL A 502 -6.33 -35.07 11.37
N LEU A 503 -6.17 -33.75 11.51
CA LEU A 503 -5.95 -33.11 12.82
C LEU A 503 -7.24 -32.43 13.29
N THR A 504 -7.95 -33.11 14.20
CA THR A 504 -9.21 -32.64 14.78
C THR A 504 -8.98 -31.53 15.81
N LYS A 505 -9.93 -30.59 15.88
CA LYS A 505 -9.98 -29.58 16.94
C LYS A 505 -10.23 -30.26 18.29
N ASN A 506 -9.47 -29.90 19.31
CA ASN A 506 -9.92 -30.06 20.70
C ASN A 506 -9.78 -28.74 21.46
N LYS A 507 -10.72 -28.48 22.37
CA LYS A 507 -10.71 -27.34 23.28
C LYS A 507 -10.40 -27.85 24.68
N GLU A 508 -9.48 -27.21 25.38
CA GLU A 508 -9.38 -27.37 26.83
C GLU A 508 -9.60 -26.03 27.53
N LYS A 509 -10.37 -26.08 28.62
CA LYS A 509 -10.50 -25.01 29.61
C LYS A 509 -9.56 -25.35 30.76
N VAL A 510 -8.76 -24.39 31.22
CA VAL A 510 -8.15 -24.42 32.55
C VAL A 510 -8.61 -23.18 33.32
N GLN A 511 -8.89 -23.35 34.62
CA GLN A 511 -9.45 -22.31 35.48
C GLN A 511 -8.37 -21.48 36.21
N ARG A 512 -8.84 -20.43 36.88
CA ARG A 512 -8.04 -19.47 37.66
C ARG A 512 -7.37 -20.14 38.86
N GLU A 513 -6.18 -19.65 39.21
CA GLU A 513 -5.78 -19.42 40.61
C GLU A 513 -5.10 -18.05 40.76
N LYS A 514 -4.94 -17.58 42.00
CA LYS A 514 -4.29 -16.32 42.39
C LYS A 514 -3.29 -16.55 43.52
N PRO A 515 -2.10 -15.92 43.47
CA PRO A 515 -1.37 -15.52 44.68
C PRO A 515 -1.85 -14.16 45.25
N ARG A 516 -1.36 -13.78 46.44
CA ARG A 516 -1.88 -12.67 47.26
C ARG A 516 -0.98 -11.41 47.27
N HIS A 517 -1.52 -10.34 47.86
CA HIS A 517 -0.88 -9.03 48.03
C HIS A 517 0.19 -8.97 49.13
N THR A 518 1.18 -8.11 48.91
CA THR A 518 1.75 -7.13 49.88
C THR A 518 2.18 -5.89 49.08
N ALA A 519 2.21 -4.66 49.60
CA ALA A 519 1.44 -4.05 50.69
C ALA A 519 1.28 -2.54 50.36
N ALA A 520 0.25 -1.87 50.88
CA ALA A 520 0.03 -0.43 50.69
C ALA A 520 0.06 0.29 52.05
N CYS A 521 0.47 1.57 52.08
CA CYS A 521 0.51 2.38 53.29
C CYS A 521 -0.06 3.78 53.02
N SER A 522 -0.99 4.22 53.87
CA SER A 522 -1.75 5.47 53.70
C SER A 522 -2.07 6.12 55.06
N PRO A 523 -1.92 7.44 55.22
CA PRO A 523 -2.70 8.22 56.18
C PRO A 523 -4.06 8.57 55.54
N LYS A 524 -5.19 8.08 56.05
CA LYS A 524 -5.95 8.52 57.24
C LYS A 524 -6.76 9.82 57.01
N THR A 525 -8.07 9.69 57.24
CA THR A 525 -9.11 10.73 57.13
C THR A 525 -9.46 11.35 58.48
N SER A 526 -10.06 12.54 58.45
CA SER A 526 -10.95 13.06 59.50
C SER A 526 -11.96 14.04 58.90
N THR A 527 -13.22 13.91 59.27
CA THR A 527 -14.34 14.77 58.86
C THR A 527 -14.95 15.44 60.08
N ASP A 528 -15.35 16.71 59.98
CA ASP A 528 -16.57 17.19 60.67
C ASP A 528 -17.17 18.45 60.00
N THR A 529 -18.20 19.04 60.60
CA THR A 529 -19.33 19.67 59.91
C THR A 529 -19.55 21.15 60.21
N GLY A 530 -20.22 21.84 59.28
CA GLY A 530 -20.18 23.30 59.15
C GLY A 530 -21.13 24.14 59.99
N ARG A 531 -21.04 25.46 59.77
CA ARG A 531 -22.06 26.48 60.06
C ARG A 531 -21.81 27.75 59.21
N GLU A 532 -22.89 28.38 58.78
CA GLU A 532 -22.98 29.76 58.27
C GLU A 532 -23.68 30.63 59.34
N PRO A 533 -23.64 31.99 59.32
CA PRO A 533 -23.94 32.85 58.15
C PRO A 533 -23.01 34.06 57.92
N ALA A 534 -23.36 34.87 56.91
CA ALA A 534 -22.67 36.08 56.40
C ALA A 534 -23.18 37.39 57.07
N PRO A 535 -22.82 38.64 56.65
CA PRO A 535 -21.98 39.06 55.52
C PRO A 535 -20.99 40.23 55.81
N ASP A 536 -20.58 40.91 54.72
CA ASP A 536 -20.20 42.34 54.58
C ASP A 536 -18.73 42.77 54.37
N ALA A 537 -18.60 44.01 53.85
CA ALA A 537 -17.41 44.82 53.55
C ALA A 537 -16.60 44.55 52.25
N THR A 538 -16.59 45.57 51.36
CA THR A 538 -15.63 45.73 50.24
C THR A 538 -14.72 46.93 50.49
N PRO A 539 -13.52 46.95 49.89
CA PRO A 539 -13.08 48.13 49.14
C PRO A 539 -12.45 47.74 47.78
N ARG A 540 -12.95 48.26 46.65
CA ARG A 540 -12.65 49.59 46.07
C ARG A 540 -11.18 49.80 45.67
N TRP A 541 -10.99 50.01 44.36
CA TRP A 541 -9.74 50.43 43.73
C TRP A 541 -9.42 51.90 44.06
N LEU A 542 -8.13 52.25 44.02
CA LEU A 542 -7.69 53.65 43.89
C LEU A 542 -6.62 53.75 42.79
N GLN A 543 -6.87 54.58 41.77
CA GLN A 543 -5.81 55.02 40.86
C GLN A 543 -4.90 56.01 41.59
N ASN A 544 -3.59 55.96 41.36
CA ASN A 544 -2.76 57.14 41.56
C ASN A 544 -1.54 57.19 40.62
N ARG A 545 -1.01 58.41 40.47
CA ARG A 545 -0.23 58.87 39.30
C ARG A 545 1.15 58.25 39.12
N LEU A 546 1.59 58.27 37.86
CA LEU A 546 2.97 58.05 37.40
C LEU A 546 3.99 58.90 38.17
N LEU A 547 5.09 58.26 38.60
CA LEU A 547 6.38 58.89 38.87
C LEU A 547 7.48 58.05 38.22
N ALA A 548 8.39 58.68 37.47
CA ALA A 548 9.38 57.98 36.65
C ALA A 548 10.71 57.77 37.40
N PRO A 549 11.25 56.54 37.47
CA PRO A 549 12.59 56.29 38.02
C PRO A 549 13.70 56.53 36.98
N ARG A 550 14.87 56.98 37.45
CA ARG A 550 16.06 57.28 36.63
C ARG A 550 16.66 56.02 35.99
N ARG A 551 17.23 56.17 34.79
CA ARG A 551 18.04 55.12 34.10
C ARG A 551 19.17 54.60 35.00
N ARG A 552 19.19 53.29 35.28
CA ARG A 552 20.43 52.51 35.46
C ARG A 552 20.67 51.69 34.19
N ARG A 553 21.93 51.49 33.80
CA ARG A 553 22.28 50.60 32.69
C ARG A 553 21.98 49.16 33.12
N ALA A 554 21.01 48.52 32.48
CA ALA A 554 20.89 47.07 32.49
C ALA A 554 21.93 46.50 31.51
N THR A 555 22.61 45.42 31.89
CA THR A 555 23.37 44.59 30.96
C THR A 555 22.40 43.92 29.99
N MET A 556 22.67 44.02 28.68
CA MET A 556 21.88 43.25 27.70
C MET A 556 22.18 41.77 27.89
N VAL A 557 21.16 41.01 28.28
CA VAL A 557 21.16 39.56 28.10
C VAL A 557 21.09 39.30 26.60
N VAL A 558 22.21 38.90 26.01
CA VAL A 558 22.27 38.47 24.61
C VAL A 558 21.64 37.09 24.53
N TYR A 559 20.34 37.04 24.21
CA TYR A 559 19.70 35.79 23.84
C TYR A 559 20.39 35.23 22.58
N PRO A 560 20.69 33.92 22.54
CA PRO A 560 21.23 33.31 21.33
C PRO A 560 20.25 33.48 20.17
N SER A 561 20.75 33.86 19.01
CA SER A 561 19.94 34.09 17.82
C SER A 561 19.28 32.80 17.34
N LEU A 562 17.94 32.76 17.36
CA LEU A 562 17.17 31.63 16.84
C LEU A 562 17.26 31.58 15.32
N HIS A 563 18.29 30.90 14.79
CA HIS A 563 18.47 30.68 13.36
C HIS A 563 17.49 29.61 12.85
N VAL A 564 16.28 30.05 12.48
CA VAL A 564 15.27 29.20 11.84
C VAL A 564 15.68 28.91 10.39
N TYR A 565 16.36 27.79 10.16
CA TYR A 565 16.66 27.30 8.82
C TYR A 565 15.42 26.64 8.20
N THR A 566 14.59 27.44 7.52
CA THR A 566 13.59 26.92 6.57
C THR A 566 14.32 26.39 5.34
N TYR A 567 14.31 25.07 5.14
CA TYR A 567 14.64 24.50 3.82
C TYR A 567 13.53 24.90 2.83
N PRO A 568 13.88 25.54 1.70
CA PRO A 568 12.92 26.10 0.74
C PRO A 568 12.28 25.03 -0.16
#